data_AF-A0A091UPE9-F1
#
_entry.id   AF-A0A091UPE9-F1
#
_cell.length_a   1.000
_cell.length_b   1.000
_cell.length_c   1.000
_cell.angle_alpha   90.00
_cell.angle_beta   90.00
_cell.angle_gamma   90.00
#
_symmetry.space_group_name_H-M   'P 1'
#
loop_
_entity.id
_entity.type
_entity.pdbx_description
1 polymer ?
#
loop_
_entity_poly.entity_id
_entity_poly.type
_entity_poly.pdbx_seq_one_letter_code
_entity_poly.pdbx_strand_id
1 'polypeptide(L)'
;EKLAVIEIRRLQKQFRIAAEKRKSYGAKVKQQMQAQEKEIKSLTQEHEDVSLTLRQIVSLRNAMLDDRNCMELQRLLETKYQYDSLVRDRKALVADLDKQILEQEKKIVKQNRIAAKVKQANSSKQLQKQIETQEMHLYNATVHFDTTLTRNKKLREEIESLRIQKAILNNFYLKLRKKMDQQRRRMKTAVEQSAQASEQRLEALARISAMNERHSKDTVQCNVELQERERVLDQETKLKTFILAKFTDRSELEEQAKKKKALKAAQRAKRSQGESFESQEVAYKRLLELTEDGDIDRLLHGFIEKEEKNFACFSYATEMNTEMEKMQWRIKDLQNEITVLVTDQEYVENSSLHILQELEEELMETTEEAKWYEDRCKESSKVLGQLKSRTEALFKESNCDATKIMKQLGENRQITDLNLIQFFGLVDKKTNELLLMESTLRYMLADGLHPAQPFANPLLGSTELLWVMDQSRLCPPPPSLDGAANAVDALDVPLDHDQLRQLVIQGREKER
;
A
#
# COMPACT_ATOMS: atom_id res chain seq x y z
N GLU A 1 -169.00 -72.80 -70.35
CA GLU A 1 -169.27 -71.90 -69.21
C GLU A 1 -168.20 -71.81 -68.10
N LYS A 2 -167.12 -72.62 -68.04
CA LYS A 2 -166.08 -72.46 -66.99
C LYS A 2 -164.95 -71.41 -67.25
N LEU A 3 -164.90 -70.77 -68.44
CA LEU A 3 -163.82 -69.83 -68.81
C LEU A 3 -164.11 -68.35 -68.51
N ALA A 4 -165.38 -67.91 -68.53
CA ALA A 4 -165.74 -66.49 -68.33
C ALA A 4 -165.61 -66.01 -66.87
N VAL A 5 -165.78 -66.91 -65.90
CA VAL A 5 -165.70 -66.60 -64.45
C VAL A 5 -164.26 -66.37 -63.99
N ILE A 6 -163.27 -66.96 -64.67
CA ILE A 6 -161.85 -66.81 -64.34
C ILE A 6 -161.33 -65.44 -64.82
N GLU A 7 -161.79 -64.97 -65.98
CA GLU A 7 -161.33 -63.69 -66.55
C GLU A 7 -161.88 -62.48 -65.77
N ILE A 8 -163.12 -62.54 -65.27
CA ILE A 8 -163.71 -61.46 -64.46
C ILE A 8 -162.99 -61.30 -63.11
N ARG A 9 -162.62 -62.40 -62.44
CA ARG A 9 -161.82 -62.32 -61.20
C ARG A 9 -160.40 -61.81 -61.45
N ARG A 10 -159.81 -62.09 -62.62
CA ARG A 10 -158.50 -61.57 -63.01
C ARG A 10 -158.54 -60.05 -63.21
N LEU A 11 -159.55 -59.54 -63.90
CA LEU A 11 -159.72 -58.11 -64.17
C LEU A 11 -160.04 -57.30 -62.90
N GLN A 12 -160.88 -57.81 -62.00
CA GLN A 12 -161.13 -57.13 -60.71
C GLN A 12 -159.88 -57.06 -59.82
N LYS A 13 -159.03 -58.10 -59.83
CA LYS A 13 -157.76 -58.10 -59.10
C LYS A 13 -156.77 -57.10 -59.71
N GLN A 14 -156.71 -56.99 -61.04
CA GLN A 14 -155.87 -56.00 -61.72
C GLN A 14 -156.33 -54.56 -61.48
N PHE A 15 -157.63 -54.29 -61.46
CA PHE A 15 -158.15 -52.95 -61.18
C PHE A 15 -157.85 -52.50 -59.75
N ARG A 16 -157.95 -53.41 -58.78
CA ARG A 16 -157.62 -53.13 -57.38
C ARG A 16 -156.13 -52.83 -57.19
N ILE A 17 -155.25 -53.60 -57.84
CA ILE A 17 -153.80 -53.35 -57.83
C ILE A 17 -153.45 -52.02 -58.51
N ALA A 18 -154.10 -51.68 -59.63
CA ALA A 18 -153.86 -50.41 -60.32
C ALA A 18 -154.33 -49.19 -59.49
N ALA A 19 -155.47 -49.31 -58.79
CA ALA A 19 -155.97 -48.26 -57.90
C ALA A 19 -155.05 -48.04 -56.69
N GLU A 20 -154.52 -49.12 -56.09
CA GLU A 20 -153.56 -49.04 -54.99
C GLU A 20 -152.22 -48.44 -55.45
N LYS A 21 -151.70 -48.81 -56.64
CA LYS A 21 -150.49 -48.20 -57.22
C LYS A 21 -150.66 -46.71 -57.52
N ARG A 22 -151.85 -46.27 -57.97
CA ARG A 22 -152.12 -44.85 -58.23
C ARG A 22 -152.17 -44.05 -56.92
N LYS A 23 -152.75 -44.61 -55.86
CA LYS A 23 -152.74 -44.01 -54.51
C LYS A 23 -151.32 -43.97 -53.93
N SER A 24 -150.53 -45.03 -54.06
CA SER A 24 -149.15 -45.05 -53.55
C SER A 24 -148.23 -44.10 -54.32
N TYR A 25 -148.37 -44.00 -55.64
CA TYR A 25 -147.60 -43.05 -56.46
C TYR A 25 -147.98 -41.59 -56.15
N GLY A 26 -149.29 -41.30 -56.01
CA GLY A 26 -149.74 -39.97 -55.62
C GLY A 26 -149.26 -39.54 -54.23
N ALA A 27 -149.18 -40.47 -53.28
CA ALA A 27 -148.61 -40.22 -51.96
C ALA A 27 -147.09 -39.97 -52.02
N LYS A 28 -146.36 -40.74 -52.84
CA LYS A 28 -144.91 -40.60 -53.00
C LYS A 28 -144.51 -39.29 -53.67
N VAL A 29 -145.24 -38.87 -54.71
CA VAL A 29 -145.03 -37.57 -55.37
C VAL A 29 -145.32 -36.41 -54.41
N LYS A 30 -146.40 -36.49 -53.60
CA LYS A 30 -146.68 -35.48 -52.57
C LYS A 30 -145.58 -35.40 -51.51
N GLN A 31 -145.06 -36.54 -51.03
CA GLN A 31 -143.92 -36.54 -50.10
C GLN A 31 -142.66 -35.93 -50.71
N GLN A 32 -142.36 -36.23 -51.98
CA GLN A 32 -141.18 -35.70 -52.66
C GLN A 32 -141.29 -34.18 -52.92
N MET A 33 -142.47 -33.68 -53.34
CA MET A 33 -142.69 -32.23 -53.43
C MET A 33 -142.56 -31.55 -52.08
N GLN A 34 -143.11 -32.13 -51.00
CA GLN A 34 -142.96 -31.57 -49.66
C GLN A 34 -141.50 -31.57 -49.17
N ALA A 35 -140.70 -32.57 -49.54
CA ALA A 35 -139.27 -32.60 -49.22
C ALA A 35 -138.51 -31.50 -49.99
N GLN A 36 -138.76 -31.37 -51.29
CA GLN A 36 -138.14 -30.32 -52.12
C GLN A 36 -138.53 -28.92 -51.69
N GLU A 37 -139.80 -28.68 -51.31
CA GLU A 37 -140.23 -27.39 -50.77
C GLU A 37 -139.56 -27.05 -49.43
N LYS A 38 -139.31 -28.05 -48.57
CA LYS A 38 -138.56 -27.84 -47.32
C LYS A 38 -137.09 -27.53 -47.59
N GLU A 39 -136.47 -28.20 -48.55
CA GLU A 39 -135.08 -27.97 -48.93
C GLU A 39 -134.88 -26.59 -49.58
N ILE A 40 -135.77 -26.20 -50.49
CA ILE A 40 -135.76 -24.85 -51.08
C ILE A 40 -135.90 -23.80 -49.97
N LYS A 41 -136.82 -24.00 -49.01
CA LYS A 41 -136.97 -23.11 -47.85
C LYS A 41 -135.68 -23.01 -47.02
N SER A 42 -135.00 -24.13 -46.77
CA SER A 42 -133.72 -24.16 -46.05
C SER A 42 -132.63 -23.38 -46.80
N LEU A 43 -132.48 -23.61 -48.11
CA LEU A 43 -131.48 -22.94 -48.93
C LEU A 43 -131.77 -21.44 -49.09
N THR A 44 -133.05 -21.04 -49.18
CA THR A 44 -133.39 -19.60 -49.16
C THR A 44 -133.05 -18.96 -47.84
N GLN A 45 -133.26 -19.66 -46.71
CA GLN A 45 -132.87 -19.18 -45.38
C GLN A 45 -131.35 -18.99 -45.29
N GLU A 46 -130.55 -19.97 -45.72
CA GLU A 46 -129.08 -19.86 -45.72
C GLU A 46 -128.57 -18.75 -46.65
N HIS A 47 -129.17 -18.61 -47.84
CA HIS A 47 -128.81 -17.52 -48.74
C HIS A 47 -129.12 -16.15 -48.13
N GLU A 48 -130.25 -16.01 -47.43
CA GLU A 48 -130.59 -14.80 -46.68
C GLU A 48 -129.58 -14.54 -45.55
N ASP A 49 -129.21 -15.56 -44.78
CA ASP A 49 -128.23 -15.46 -43.68
C ASP A 49 -126.84 -15.05 -44.19
N VAL A 50 -126.34 -15.69 -45.25
CA VAL A 50 -125.05 -15.35 -45.88
C VAL A 50 -125.11 -13.94 -46.48
N SER A 51 -126.20 -13.58 -47.15
CA SER A 51 -126.38 -12.22 -47.68
C SER A 51 -126.45 -11.17 -46.57
N LEU A 52 -126.97 -11.51 -45.38
CA LEU A 52 -126.97 -10.62 -44.22
C LEU A 52 -125.55 -10.45 -43.67
N THR A 53 -124.79 -11.52 -43.50
CA THR A 53 -123.39 -11.43 -43.03
C THR A 53 -122.51 -10.64 -44.02
N LEU A 54 -122.66 -10.88 -45.33
CA LEU A 54 -121.93 -10.13 -46.36
C LEU A 54 -122.30 -8.63 -46.32
N ARG A 55 -123.60 -8.31 -46.16
CA ARG A 55 -124.06 -6.92 -46.00
C ARG A 55 -123.56 -6.28 -44.71
N GLN A 56 -123.37 -7.05 -43.63
CA GLN A 56 -122.78 -6.55 -42.40
C GLN A 56 -121.28 -6.27 -42.58
N ILE A 57 -120.54 -7.18 -43.21
CA ILE A 57 -119.10 -7.01 -43.49
C ILE A 57 -118.86 -5.84 -44.44
N VAL A 58 -119.60 -5.77 -45.55
CA VAL A 58 -119.52 -4.69 -46.55
C VAL A 58 -120.34 -3.47 -46.13
N SER A 59 -120.89 -3.46 -44.90
CA SER A 59 -121.61 -2.30 -44.42
C SER A 59 -120.70 -1.08 -44.41
N LEU A 60 -121.25 0.06 -44.82
CA LEU A 60 -120.51 1.33 -44.88
C LEU A 60 -119.83 1.63 -43.53
N ARG A 61 -120.47 1.26 -42.41
CA ARG A 61 -119.92 1.43 -41.07
C ARG A 61 -118.64 0.64 -40.85
N ASN A 62 -118.58 -0.63 -41.25
CA ASN A 62 -117.39 -1.47 -41.07
C ASN A 62 -116.26 -1.04 -42.02
N ALA A 63 -116.58 -0.72 -43.27
CA ALA A 63 -115.59 -0.16 -44.21
C ALA A 63 -114.99 1.16 -43.72
N MET A 64 -115.81 2.05 -43.14
CA MET A 64 -115.33 3.29 -42.53
C MET A 64 -114.50 3.06 -41.25
N LEU A 65 -114.78 2.00 -40.49
CA LEU A 65 -113.96 1.63 -39.33
C LEU A 65 -112.61 1.07 -39.77
N ASP A 66 -112.58 0.21 -40.79
CA ASP A 66 -111.35 -0.34 -41.35
C ASP A 66 -110.46 0.74 -41.98
N ASP A 67 -111.06 1.70 -42.69
CA ASP A 67 -110.34 2.87 -43.22
C ASP A 67 -109.74 3.73 -42.10
N ARG A 68 -110.51 3.99 -41.03
CA ARG A 68 -110.00 4.69 -39.83
C ARG A 68 -108.85 3.93 -39.18
N ASN A 69 -108.97 2.61 -39.02
CA ASN A 69 -107.92 1.77 -38.45
C ASN A 69 -106.66 1.78 -39.32
N CYS A 70 -106.81 1.74 -40.65
CA CYS A 70 -105.70 1.86 -41.60
C CYS A 70 -105.00 3.22 -41.51
N MET A 71 -105.77 4.31 -41.44
CA MET A 71 -105.22 5.66 -41.25
C MET A 71 -104.51 5.81 -39.90
N GLU A 72 -105.06 5.23 -38.83
CA GLU A 72 -104.43 5.22 -37.51
C GLU A 72 -103.14 4.40 -37.51
N LEU A 73 -103.13 3.24 -38.15
CA LEU A 73 -101.94 2.41 -38.30
C LEU A 73 -100.85 3.11 -39.11
N GLN A 74 -101.20 3.84 -40.18
CA GLN A 74 -100.25 4.64 -40.93
C GLN A 74 -99.61 5.74 -40.07
N ARG A 75 -100.41 6.45 -39.26
CA ARG A 75 -99.89 7.46 -38.31
C ARG A 75 -98.98 6.83 -37.25
N LEU A 76 -99.36 5.69 -36.69
CA LEU A 76 -98.53 4.95 -35.74
C LEU A 76 -97.23 4.45 -36.37
N LEU A 77 -97.26 4.03 -37.63
CA LEU A 77 -96.07 3.60 -38.36
C LEU A 77 -95.13 4.77 -38.64
N GLU A 78 -95.66 5.92 -39.04
CA GLU A 78 -94.88 7.14 -39.28
C GLU A 78 -94.21 7.64 -37.99
N THR A 79 -94.96 7.69 -36.88
CA THR A 79 -94.40 8.05 -35.58
C THR A 79 -93.33 7.04 -35.12
N LYS A 80 -93.53 5.73 -35.35
CA LYS A 80 -92.51 4.71 -35.08
C LYS A 80 -91.23 4.96 -35.88
N TYR A 81 -91.32 5.29 -37.17
CA TYR A 81 -90.14 5.62 -37.98
C TYR A 81 -89.42 6.88 -37.48
N GLN A 82 -90.15 7.89 -37.02
CA GLN A 82 -89.55 9.08 -36.42
C GLN A 82 -88.79 8.74 -35.14
N TYR A 83 -89.37 7.94 -34.24
CA TYR A 83 -88.70 7.49 -33.03
C TYR A 83 -87.48 6.61 -33.32
N ASP A 84 -87.56 5.70 -34.30
CA ASP A 84 -86.41 4.91 -34.73
C ASP A 84 -85.28 5.79 -35.25
N SER A 85 -85.59 6.84 -36.01
CA SER A 85 -84.59 7.82 -36.45
C SER A 85 -83.94 8.50 -35.25
N LEU A 86 -84.74 9.01 -34.31
CA LEU A 86 -84.22 9.66 -33.10
C LEU A 86 -83.37 8.72 -32.24
N VAL A 87 -83.75 7.45 -32.13
CA VAL A 87 -82.96 6.43 -31.42
C VAL A 87 -81.64 6.18 -32.13
N ARG A 88 -81.62 6.12 -33.46
CA ARG A 88 -80.36 5.98 -34.22
C ARG A 88 -79.45 7.19 -34.01
N ASP A 89 -79.98 8.41 -34.10
CA ASP A 89 -79.22 9.64 -33.91
C ASP A 89 -78.65 9.73 -32.48
N ARG A 90 -79.46 9.38 -31.46
CA ARG A 90 -78.98 9.32 -30.08
C ARG A 90 -77.92 8.24 -29.87
N LYS A 91 -78.07 7.05 -30.48
CA LYS A 91 -77.04 6.00 -30.41
C LYS A 91 -75.73 6.45 -31.06
N ALA A 92 -75.80 7.16 -32.18
CA ALA A 92 -74.62 7.73 -32.82
C ALA A 92 -73.93 8.77 -31.92
N LEU A 93 -74.70 9.66 -31.29
CA LEU A 93 -74.17 10.65 -30.34
C LEU A 93 -73.51 9.98 -29.13
N VAL A 94 -74.11 8.93 -28.58
CA VAL A 94 -73.52 8.16 -27.46
C VAL A 94 -72.19 7.53 -27.89
N ALA A 95 -72.13 6.92 -29.08
CA ALA A 95 -70.89 6.34 -29.59
C ALA A 95 -69.77 7.38 -29.79
N ASP A 96 -70.12 8.58 -30.26
CA ASP A 96 -69.16 9.69 -30.40
C ASP A 96 -68.68 10.20 -29.03
N LEU A 97 -69.57 10.30 -28.04
CA LEU A 97 -69.19 10.67 -26.67
C LEU A 97 -68.29 9.61 -26.03
N ASP A 98 -68.61 8.32 -26.18
CA ASP A 98 -67.77 7.22 -25.68
C ASP A 98 -66.37 7.26 -26.32
N LYS A 99 -66.28 7.57 -27.61
CA LYS A 99 -65.00 7.76 -28.30
C LYS A 99 -64.20 8.93 -27.71
N GLN A 100 -64.87 10.05 -27.42
CA GLN A 100 -64.23 11.20 -26.77
C GLN A 100 -63.77 10.88 -25.35
N ILE A 101 -64.59 10.16 -24.57
CA ILE A 101 -64.24 9.69 -23.22
C ILE A 101 -62.97 8.83 -23.29
N LEU A 102 -62.92 7.83 -24.17
CA LEU A 102 -61.74 6.98 -24.35
C LEU A 102 -60.48 7.78 -24.73
N GLU A 103 -60.62 8.82 -25.54
CA GLU A 103 -59.49 9.66 -25.92
C GLU A 103 -59.00 10.51 -24.75
N GLN A 104 -59.91 11.04 -23.92
CA GLN A 104 -59.56 11.77 -22.70
C GLN A 104 -58.94 10.85 -21.65
N GLU A 105 -59.49 9.65 -21.44
CA GLU A 105 -58.91 8.63 -20.56
C GLU A 105 -57.47 8.29 -20.97
N LYS A 106 -57.22 8.11 -22.28
CA LYS A 106 -55.87 7.90 -22.81
C LYS A 106 -54.94 9.08 -22.50
N LYS A 107 -55.43 10.32 -22.58
CA LYS A 107 -54.64 11.52 -22.22
C LYS A 107 -54.34 11.57 -20.72
N ILE A 108 -55.33 11.27 -19.88
CA ILE A 108 -55.19 11.20 -18.40
C ILE A 108 -54.14 10.15 -18.02
N VAL A 109 -54.19 8.94 -18.59
CA VAL A 109 -53.20 7.88 -18.31
C VAL A 109 -51.78 8.33 -18.70
N LYS A 110 -51.62 8.99 -19.85
CA LYS A 110 -50.30 9.53 -20.28
C LYS A 110 -49.78 10.58 -19.31
N GLN A 111 -50.62 11.54 -18.90
CA GLN A 111 -50.24 12.57 -17.93
C GLN A 111 -49.91 11.97 -16.57
N ASN A 112 -50.71 11.04 -16.06
CA ASN A 112 -50.43 10.35 -14.79
C ASN A 112 -49.10 9.60 -14.81
N ARG A 113 -48.75 8.97 -15.94
CA ARG A 113 -47.44 8.31 -16.09
C ARG A 113 -46.29 9.31 -16.04
N ILE A 114 -46.45 10.49 -16.67
CA ILE A 114 -45.44 11.55 -16.62
C ILE A 114 -45.34 12.12 -15.20
N ALA A 115 -46.46 12.43 -14.56
CA ALA A 115 -46.51 12.93 -13.18
C ALA A 115 -45.90 11.95 -12.18
N ALA A 116 -46.13 10.64 -12.34
CA ALA A 116 -45.51 9.60 -11.52
C ALA A 116 -43.98 9.58 -11.69
N LYS A 117 -43.47 9.66 -12.93
CA LYS A 117 -42.03 9.76 -13.19
C LYS A 117 -41.41 11.04 -12.61
N VAL A 118 -42.10 12.17 -12.74
CA VAL A 118 -41.65 13.45 -12.16
C VAL A 118 -41.64 13.38 -10.63
N LYS A 119 -42.67 12.79 -9.99
CA LYS A 119 -42.69 12.58 -8.53
C LYS A 119 -41.59 11.63 -8.05
N GLN A 120 -41.26 10.61 -8.85
CA GLN A 120 -40.17 9.69 -8.55
C GLN A 120 -38.81 10.39 -8.65
N ALA A 121 -38.57 11.15 -9.72
CA ALA A 121 -37.35 11.93 -9.92
C ALA A 121 -37.19 13.08 -8.90
N ASN A 122 -38.29 13.76 -8.57
CA ASN A 122 -38.34 14.80 -7.53
C ASN A 122 -38.62 14.23 -6.14
N SER A 123 -38.37 12.94 -5.91
CA SER A 123 -38.46 12.42 -4.56
C SER A 123 -37.37 13.10 -3.74
N SER A 124 -37.77 14.04 -2.89
CA SER A 124 -36.86 14.87 -2.08
C SER A 124 -35.83 14.02 -1.34
N LYS A 125 -36.20 12.79 -0.93
CA LYS A 125 -35.28 11.82 -0.32
C LYS A 125 -34.18 11.30 -1.25
N GLN A 126 -34.46 11.05 -2.54
CA GLN A 126 -33.41 10.63 -3.48
C GLN A 126 -32.48 11.79 -3.85
N LEU A 127 -33.05 12.97 -4.06
CA LEU A 127 -32.24 14.17 -4.32
C LEU A 127 -31.34 14.50 -3.13
N GLN A 128 -31.88 14.42 -1.91
CA GLN A 128 -31.12 14.61 -0.67
C GLN A 128 -29.97 13.61 -0.54
N LYS A 129 -30.23 12.31 -0.79
CA LYS A 129 -29.16 11.29 -0.78
C LYS A 129 -28.09 11.55 -1.85
N GLN A 130 -28.49 12.03 -3.03
CA GLN A 130 -27.53 12.39 -4.08
C GLN A 130 -26.67 13.57 -3.65
N ILE A 131 -27.27 14.60 -3.04
CA ILE A 131 -26.55 15.74 -2.47
C ILE A 131 -25.57 15.26 -1.41
N GLU A 132 -26.02 14.48 -0.42
CA GLU A 132 -25.16 13.93 0.65
C GLU A 132 -24.01 13.10 0.08
N THR A 133 -24.26 12.30 -0.96
CA THR A 133 -23.22 11.50 -1.63
C THR A 133 -22.20 12.42 -2.33
N GLN A 134 -22.67 13.45 -3.03
CA GLN A 134 -21.81 14.41 -3.72
C GLN A 134 -21.00 15.27 -2.73
N GLU A 135 -21.61 15.68 -1.62
CA GLU A 135 -20.95 16.39 -0.52
C GLU A 135 -19.89 15.51 0.13
N MET A 136 -20.19 14.23 0.37
CA MET A 136 -19.23 13.27 0.93
C MET A 136 -18.07 13.01 -0.04
N HIS A 137 -18.33 12.91 -1.35
CA HIS A 137 -17.26 12.84 -2.36
C HIS A 137 -16.40 14.10 -2.39
N LEU A 138 -17.00 15.28 -2.31
CA LEU A 138 -16.29 16.56 -2.29
C LEU A 138 -15.43 16.69 -1.02
N TYR A 139 -15.98 16.30 0.13
CA TYR A 139 -15.27 16.26 1.40
C TYR A 139 -14.06 15.32 1.31
N ASN A 140 -14.24 14.09 0.84
CA ASN A 140 -13.14 13.14 0.68
C ASN A 140 -12.06 13.66 -0.29
N ALA A 141 -12.45 14.30 -1.40
CA ALA A 141 -11.51 14.88 -2.34
C ALA A 141 -10.71 16.03 -1.70
N THR A 142 -11.36 16.87 -0.91
CA THR A 142 -10.72 17.96 -0.15
C THR A 142 -9.74 17.40 0.87
N VAL A 143 -10.14 16.41 1.67
CA VAL A 143 -9.28 15.76 2.66
C VAL A 143 -8.06 15.10 1.99
N HIS A 144 -8.25 14.41 0.87
CA HIS A 144 -7.13 13.83 0.11
C HIS A 144 -6.18 14.91 -0.43
N PHE A 145 -6.72 16.02 -0.93
CA PHE A 145 -5.92 17.15 -1.40
C PHE A 145 -5.11 17.78 -0.26
N ASP A 146 -5.72 18.03 0.89
CA ASP A 146 -5.05 18.60 2.06
C ASP A 146 -3.99 17.65 2.63
N THR A 147 -4.28 16.34 2.65
CA THR A 147 -3.31 15.30 3.03
C THR A 147 -2.11 15.29 2.06
N THR A 148 -2.37 15.46 0.77
CA THR A 148 -1.31 15.56 -0.24
C THR A 148 -0.50 16.83 -0.07
N LEU A 149 -1.13 17.97 0.21
CA LEU A 149 -0.47 19.24 0.47
C LEU A 149 0.42 19.20 1.71
N THR A 150 -0.07 18.63 2.82
CA THR A 150 0.71 18.48 4.05
C THR A 150 1.90 17.55 3.85
N ARG A 151 1.74 16.43 3.12
CA ARG A 151 2.85 15.58 2.71
C ARG A 151 3.85 16.33 1.83
N ASN A 152 3.37 17.12 0.87
CA ASN A 152 4.23 17.90 -0.01
C ASN A 152 5.02 18.97 0.75
N LYS A 153 4.40 19.61 1.76
CA LYS A 153 5.07 20.55 2.65
C LYS A 153 6.22 19.87 3.42
N LYS A 154 5.96 18.71 4.03
CA LYS A 154 7.01 17.92 4.72
C LYS A 154 8.17 17.56 3.79
N LEU A 155 7.88 17.11 2.56
CA LEU A 155 8.92 16.81 1.57
C LEU A 155 9.72 18.06 1.17
N ARG A 156 9.10 19.24 1.06
CA ARG A 156 9.82 20.49 0.79
C ARG A 156 10.75 20.88 1.93
N GLU A 157 10.30 20.71 3.18
CA GLU A 157 11.12 20.96 4.37
C GLU A 157 12.32 20.00 4.42
N GLU A 158 12.11 18.72 4.11
CA GLU A 158 13.18 17.72 4.01
C GLU A 158 14.19 18.06 2.90
N ILE A 159 13.71 18.44 1.70
CA ILE A 159 14.58 18.88 0.60
C ILE A 159 15.42 20.09 1.02
N GLU A 160 14.85 21.05 1.74
CA GLU A 160 15.59 22.22 2.19
C GLU A 160 16.63 21.87 3.26
N SER A 161 16.28 20.99 4.21
CA SER A 161 17.24 20.44 5.19
C SER A 161 18.42 19.76 4.49
N LEU A 162 18.14 18.89 3.50
CA LEU A 162 19.18 18.20 2.72
C LEU A 162 20.04 19.18 1.90
N ARG A 163 19.46 20.26 1.38
CA ARG A 163 20.21 21.32 0.68
C ARG A 163 21.17 22.04 1.63
N ILE A 164 20.72 22.37 2.84
CA ILE A 164 21.55 23.00 3.86
C ILE A 164 22.71 22.06 4.25
N GLN A 165 22.42 20.79 4.51
CA GLN A 165 23.44 19.79 4.84
C GLN A 165 24.46 19.64 3.69
N LYS A 166 24.01 19.58 2.44
CA LYS A 166 24.89 19.55 1.27
C LYS A 166 25.77 20.79 1.17
N ALA A 167 25.23 21.99 1.46
CA ALA A 167 26.00 23.23 1.46
C ALA A 167 27.10 23.22 2.54
N ILE A 168 26.78 22.71 3.74
CA ILE A 168 27.73 22.53 4.84
C ILE A 168 28.85 21.55 4.44
N LEU A 169 28.49 20.38 3.90
CA LEU A 169 29.46 19.38 3.43
C LEU A 169 30.36 19.93 2.32
N ASN A 170 29.81 20.67 1.36
CA ASN A 170 30.59 21.33 0.31
C ASN A 170 31.58 22.34 0.90
N ASN A 171 31.20 23.09 1.93
CA ASN A 171 32.11 24.01 2.62
C ASN A 171 33.28 23.27 3.27
N PHE A 172 33.00 22.18 3.99
CA PHE A 172 34.05 21.32 4.56
C PHE A 172 34.96 20.73 3.49
N TYR A 173 34.40 20.24 2.39
CA TYR A 173 35.16 19.72 1.26
C TYR A 173 36.10 20.78 0.67
N LEU A 174 35.61 22.01 0.46
CA LEU A 174 36.44 23.12 -0.02
C LEU A 174 37.55 23.49 0.96
N LYS A 175 37.28 23.49 2.26
CA LYS A 175 38.30 23.72 3.30
C LYS A 175 39.36 22.62 3.29
N LEU A 176 38.96 21.36 3.19
CA LEU A 176 39.87 20.22 3.13
C LEU A 176 40.73 20.29 1.87
N ARG A 177 40.14 20.59 0.71
CA ARG A 177 40.87 20.77 -0.55
C ARG A 177 41.92 21.88 -0.45
N LYS A 178 41.57 23.03 0.15
CA LYS A 178 42.54 24.11 0.40
C LYS A 178 43.70 23.67 1.29
N LYS A 179 43.43 22.90 2.36
CA LYS A 179 44.48 22.34 3.23
C LYS A 179 45.39 21.37 2.47
N MET A 180 44.81 20.48 1.66
CA MET A 180 45.57 19.55 0.81
C MET A 180 46.47 20.28 -0.19
N ASP A 181 45.95 21.31 -0.85
CA ASP A 181 46.74 22.14 -1.78
C ASP A 181 47.85 22.93 -1.06
N GLN A 182 47.60 23.38 0.17
CA GLN A 182 48.63 24.00 1.01
C GLN A 182 49.73 22.99 1.38
N GLN A 183 49.37 21.78 1.79
CA GLN A 183 50.32 20.74 2.14
C GLN A 183 51.15 20.29 0.93
N ARG A 184 50.52 20.12 -0.24
CA ARG A 184 51.23 19.82 -1.50
C ARG A 184 52.26 20.90 -1.84
N ARG A 185 51.92 22.18 -1.65
CA ARG A 185 52.86 23.30 -1.84
C ARG A 185 54.04 23.23 -0.86
N ARG A 186 53.77 23.01 0.44
CA ARG A 186 54.83 22.85 1.45
C ARG A 186 55.76 21.68 1.11
N MET A 187 55.19 20.53 0.72
CA MET A 187 55.95 19.36 0.32
C MET A 187 56.82 19.66 -0.91
N LYS A 188 56.28 20.34 -1.93
CA LYS A 188 57.05 20.73 -3.11
C LYS A 188 58.23 21.62 -2.75
N THR A 189 58.02 22.64 -1.91
CA THR A 189 59.10 23.52 -1.43
C THR A 189 60.16 22.76 -0.63
N ALA A 190 59.76 21.82 0.23
CA ALA A 190 60.71 21.00 0.99
C ALA A 190 61.55 20.10 0.07
N VAL A 191 60.96 19.52 -0.98
CA VAL A 191 61.67 18.74 -1.99
C VAL A 191 62.65 19.63 -2.77
N GLU A 192 62.24 20.83 -3.18
CA GLU A 192 63.11 21.81 -3.85
C GLU A 192 64.31 22.21 -2.95
N GLN A 193 64.07 22.49 -1.67
CA GLN A 193 65.13 22.80 -0.70
C GLN A 193 66.08 21.61 -0.48
N SER A 194 65.55 20.39 -0.39
CA SER A 194 66.36 19.18 -0.26
C SER A 194 67.21 18.92 -1.51
N ALA A 195 66.67 19.18 -2.70
CA ALA A 195 67.40 19.06 -3.96
C ALA A 195 68.55 20.09 -4.01
N GLN A 196 68.26 21.35 -3.63
CA GLN A 196 69.26 22.41 -3.56
C GLN A 196 70.38 22.08 -2.55
N ALA A 197 70.04 21.60 -1.36
CA ALA A 197 71.03 21.20 -0.36
C ALA A 197 71.91 20.03 -0.84
N SER A 198 71.33 19.10 -1.61
CA SER A 198 72.06 17.98 -2.21
C SER A 198 73.04 18.45 -3.30
N GLU A 199 72.61 19.39 -4.15
CA GLU A 199 73.46 20.03 -5.16
C GLU A 199 74.64 20.78 -4.51
N GLN A 200 74.37 21.61 -3.49
CA GLN A 200 75.42 22.31 -2.74
C GLN A 200 76.42 21.35 -2.08
N ARG A 201 75.93 20.24 -1.53
CA ARG A 201 76.80 19.19 -0.96
C ARG A 201 77.70 18.57 -2.04
N LEU A 202 77.15 18.26 -3.21
CA LEU A 202 77.92 17.71 -4.33
C LEU A 202 79.00 18.69 -4.81
N GLU A 203 78.68 19.98 -4.91
CA GLU A 203 79.66 21.02 -5.25
C GLU A 203 80.77 21.15 -4.20
N ALA A 204 80.44 21.08 -2.91
CA ALA A 204 81.42 21.10 -1.82
C ALA A 204 82.34 19.88 -1.87
N LEU A 205 81.78 18.68 -2.10
CA LEU A 205 82.56 17.45 -2.27
C LEU A 205 83.48 17.51 -3.49
N ALA A 206 83.01 18.06 -4.61
CA ALA A 206 83.84 18.28 -5.79
C ALA A 206 85.02 19.23 -5.50
N ARG A 207 84.77 20.33 -4.77
CA ARG A 207 85.83 21.25 -4.33
C ARG A 207 86.86 20.59 -3.41
N ILE A 208 86.40 19.80 -2.44
CA ILE A 208 87.29 19.04 -1.53
C ILE A 208 88.12 18.04 -2.34
N SER A 209 87.52 17.31 -3.28
CA SER A 209 88.24 16.37 -4.15
C SER A 209 89.32 17.07 -4.97
N ALA A 210 89.01 18.21 -5.58
CA ALA A 210 89.98 18.99 -6.35
C ALA A 210 91.12 19.54 -5.47
N MET A 211 90.82 19.99 -4.25
CA MET A 211 91.82 20.45 -3.27
C MET A 211 92.73 19.31 -2.83
N ASN A 212 92.16 18.13 -2.52
CA ASN A 212 92.91 16.94 -2.14
C ASN A 212 93.84 16.48 -3.27
N GLU A 213 93.38 16.53 -4.52
CA GLU A 213 94.21 16.20 -5.68
C GLU A 213 95.39 17.17 -5.82
N ARG A 214 95.16 18.48 -5.64
CA ARG A 214 96.25 19.48 -5.63
C ARG A 214 97.23 19.23 -4.49
N HIS A 215 96.73 19.08 -3.26
CA HIS A 215 97.57 18.79 -2.09
C HIS A 215 98.39 17.51 -2.29
N SER A 216 97.81 16.47 -2.88
CA SER A 216 98.54 15.24 -3.21
C SER A 216 99.66 15.50 -4.22
N LYS A 217 99.43 16.31 -5.25
CA LYS A 217 100.47 16.70 -6.22
C LYS A 217 101.57 17.53 -5.57
N ASP A 218 101.21 18.51 -4.74
CA ASP A 218 102.15 19.36 -4.01
C ASP A 218 103.00 18.55 -3.04
N THR A 219 102.39 17.61 -2.31
CA THR A 219 103.11 16.68 -1.41
C THR A 219 104.12 15.85 -2.19
N VAL A 220 103.73 15.31 -3.35
CA VAL A 220 104.65 14.57 -4.23
C VAL A 220 105.79 15.48 -4.72
N GLN A 221 105.49 16.72 -5.09
CA GLN A 221 106.50 17.69 -5.54
C GLN A 221 107.48 18.05 -4.41
N CYS A 222 107.00 18.40 -3.21
CA CYS A 222 107.85 18.70 -2.06
C CYS A 222 108.75 17.51 -1.70
N ASN A 223 108.24 16.28 -1.79
CA ASN A 223 109.06 15.09 -1.56
C ASN A 223 110.19 14.95 -2.58
N VAL A 224 109.93 15.24 -3.86
CA VAL A 224 110.95 15.24 -4.91
C VAL A 224 112.01 16.32 -4.67
N GLU A 225 111.58 17.54 -4.36
CA GLU A 225 112.49 18.66 -4.05
C GLU A 225 113.34 18.36 -2.81
N LEU A 226 112.76 17.78 -1.76
CA LEU A 226 113.47 17.39 -0.54
C LEU A 226 114.53 16.32 -0.84
N GLN A 227 114.20 15.30 -1.64
CA GLN A 227 115.18 14.31 -2.08
C GLN A 227 116.31 14.93 -2.91
N GLU A 228 116.03 15.93 -3.75
CA GLU A 228 117.07 16.64 -4.49
C GLU A 228 117.97 17.46 -3.56
N ARG A 229 117.41 18.15 -2.56
CA ARG A 229 118.17 18.88 -1.55
C ARG A 229 119.02 17.96 -0.68
N GLU A 230 118.49 16.81 -0.28
CA GLU A 230 119.26 15.77 0.42
C GLU A 230 120.44 15.30 -0.42
N ARG A 231 120.25 15.06 -1.73
CA ARG A 231 121.37 14.70 -2.63
C ARG A 231 122.44 15.78 -2.70
N VAL A 232 122.07 17.05 -2.74
CA VAL A 232 123.03 18.19 -2.73
C VAL A 232 123.74 18.28 -1.38
N LEU A 233 123.03 18.15 -0.26
CA LEU A 233 123.63 18.14 1.08
C LEU A 233 124.59 16.95 1.25
N ASP A 234 124.26 15.78 0.73
CA ASP A 234 125.14 14.62 0.73
C ASP A 234 126.43 14.88 -0.08
N GLN A 235 126.33 15.58 -1.20
CA GLN A 235 127.50 16.01 -1.97
C GLN A 235 128.34 17.04 -1.20
N GLU A 236 127.70 18.05 -0.61
CA GLU A 236 128.39 19.06 0.21
C GLU A 236 129.03 18.47 1.46
N THR A 237 128.36 17.57 2.17
CA THR A 237 128.89 16.92 3.37
C THR A 237 130.05 16.02 3.02
N LYS A 238 129.99 15.27 1.90
CA LYS A 238 131.15 14.55 1.36
C LYS A 238 132.32 15.49 1.05
N LEU A 239 132.06 16.68 0.51
CA LEU A 239 133.10 17.69 0.26
C LEU A 239 133.66 18.29 1.57
N LYS A 240 132.80 18.69 2.51
CA LYS A 240 133.18 19.25 3.82
C LYS A 240 133.95 18.23 4.66
N THR A 241 133.53 16.97 4.70
CA THR A 241 134.25 15.89 5.39
C THR A 241 135.59 15.62 4.73
N PHE A 242 135.68 15.66 3.40
CA PHE A 242 136.96 15.60 2.69
C PHE A 242 137.90 16.76 3.06
N ILE A 243 137.38 17.99 3.16
CA ILE A 243 138.16 19.17 3.61
C ILE A 243 138.58 19.02 5.07
N LEU A 244 137.66 18.72 6.00
CA LEU A 244 137.97 18.53 7.43
C LEU A 244 139.02 17.44 7.63
N ALA A 245 138.91 16.31 6.94
CA ALA A 245 139.92 15.24 6.99
C ALA A 245 141.29 15.69 6.48
N LYS A 246 141.37 16.68 5.58
CA LYS A 246 142.62 17.28 5.11
C LYS A 246 143.23 18.30 6.10
N PHE A 247 142.44 18.86 7.03
CA PHE A 247 142.85 19.99 7.88
C PHE A 247 142.87 19.72 9.41
N THR A 248 142.40 18.57 9.91
CA THR A 248 142.32 18.31 11.36
C THR A 248 143.58 17.63 11.91
N ASP A 249 144.18 18.22 12.95
CA ASP A 249 145.36 17.70 13.66
C ASP A 249 144.97 16.80 14.85
N ARG A 250 145.75 15.76 15.14
CA ARG A 250 145.30 14.54 15.84
C ARG A 250 145.10 14.66 17.37
N SER A 251 145.36 15.82 17.96
CA SER A 251 145.49 15.99 19.42
C SER A 251 144.22 16.46 20.16
N GLU A 252 143.19 16.98 19.48
CA GLU A 252 142.07 17.68 20.15
C GLU A 252 140.85 16.81 20.51
N LEU A 253 140.78 15.57 20.01
CA LEU A 253 139.60 14.69 20.20
C LEU A 253 139.53 13.99 21.57
N GLU A 254 140.60 14.00 22.38
CA GLU A 254 140.67 13.22 23.63
C GLU A 254 140.17 13.99 24.88
N GLU A 255 140.13 15.33 24.83
CA GLU A 255 139.82 16.20 25.99
C GLU A 255 138.31 16.33 26.30
N GLN A 256 137.43 16.23 25.29
CA GLN A 256 135.99 16.46 25.48
C GLN A 256 135.24 15.32 26.20
N ALA A 257 135.82 14.12 26.29
CA ALA A 257 135.18 12.97 26.93
C ALA A 257 135.21 13.01 28.48
N LYS A 258 136.13 13.78 29.09
CA LYS A 258 136.36 13.78 30.56
C LYS A 258 135.41 14.69 31.34
N LYS A 259 134.85 15.75 30.74
CA LYS A 259 134.00 16.76 31.43
C LYS A 259 132.57 16.30 31.77
N LYS A 260 132.04 15.25 31.14
CA LYS A 260 130.63 14.81 31.32
C LYS A 260 130.36 13.94 32.58
N LYS A 261 131.37 13.51 33.34
CA LYS A 261 131.20 12.59 34.49
C LYS A 261 131.14 13.25 35.87
N ALA A 262 131.50 14.53 36.02
CA ALA A 262 131.59 15.21 37.34
C ALA A 262 130.28 15.84 37.86
N LEU A 263 129.26 16.03 37.01
CA LEU A 263 128.03 16.76 37.34
C LEU A 263 126.94 15.92 38.05
N LYS A 264 127.08 14.60 38.16
CA LYS A 264 126.01 13.70 38.66
C LYS A 264 126.09 13.37 40.17
N ALA A 265 127.06 13.91 40.93
CA ALA A 265 127.29 13.55 42.33
C ALA A 265 126.81 14.59 43.38
N ALA A 266 126.40 15.80 42.98
CA ALA A 266 126.11 16.91 43.90
C ALA A 266 124.64 17.01 44.39
N GLN A 267 123.73 16.15 43.95
CA GLN A 267 122.28 16.39 44.04
C GLN A 267 121.55 15.62 45.18
N ARG A 268 122.24 15.08 46.19
CA ARG A 268 121.65 14.14 47.18
C ARG A 268 121.62 14.58 48.66
N ALA A 269 121.84 15.86 49.03
CA ALA A 269 122.13 16.22 50.43
C ALA A 269 121.31 17.36 51.09
N LYS A 270 120.02 17.58 50.81
CA LYS A 270 119.18 18.50 51.62
C LYS A 270 117.71 18.06 51.72
N ARG A 271 117.34 17.33 52.79
CA ARG A 271 115.95 17.18 53.28
C ARG A 271 115.93 16.95 54.80
N SER A 272 115.51 17.96 55.56
CA SER A 272 114.93 17.97 56.94
C SER A 272 114.89 19.46 57.36
N GLN A 273 113.89 20.10 57.96
CA GLN A 273 112.78 19.75 58.87
C GLN A 273 111.94 21.05 59.02
N GLY A 274 110.61 21.04 59.28
CA GLY A 274 109.90 22.34 59.45
C GLY A 274 108.41 22.47 59.80
N GLU A 275 107.64 21.42 60.12
CA GLU A 275 106.18 21.56 60.36
C GLU A 275 105.82 22.35 61.63
N SER A 276 105.19 23.52 61.44
CA SER A 276 103.99 24.01 62.17
C SER A 276 103.73 25.54 62.03
N PHE A 277 104.08 26.14 60.90
CA PHE A 277 103.42 27.35 60.36
C PHE A 277 102.93 27.13 58.91
N GLU A 278 102.79 25.85 58.57
CA GLU A 278 103.08 25.32 57.25
C GLU A 278 101.82 24.94 56.46
N SER A 279 100.59 24.98 56.97
CA SER A 279 99.44 24.47 56.20
C SER A 279 99.10 25.27 54.92
N GLN A 280 99.30 26.59 54.90
CA GLN A 280 99.06 27.42 53.70
C GLN A 280 100.28 27.48 52.78
N GLU A 281 101.48 27.55 53.35
CA GLU A 281 102.73 27.56 52.58
C GLU A 281 103.09 26.14 52.07
N VAL A 282 102.68 25.07 52.75
CA VAL A 282 102.75 23.67 52.28
C VAL A 282 101.63 23.38 51.31
N ALA A 283 100.44 23.98 51.41
CA ALA A 283 99.46 23.90 50.32
C ALA A 283 100.01 24.59 49.05
N TYR A 284 100.61 25.77 49.19
CA TYR A 284 101.26 26.49 48.09
C TYR A 284 102.48 25.74 47.54
N LYS A 285 103.34 25.19 48.40
CA LYS A 285 104.48 24.34 48.00
C LYS A 285 104.05 22.99 47.44
N ARG A 286 102.97 22.36 47.92
CA ARG A 286 102.38 21.14 47.32
C ARG A 286 101.76 21.43 45.96
N LEU A 287 101.08 22.55 45.79
CA LEU A 287 100.59 23.01 44.49
C LEU A 287 101.77 23.27 43.54
N LEU A 288 102.85 23.88 44.04
CA LEU A 288 104.09 24.07 43.29
C LEU A 288 104.77 22.73 42.93
N GLU A 289 104.78 21.74 43.83
CA GLU A 289 105.32 20.39 43.60
C GLU A 289 104.47 19.54 42.63
N LEU A 290 103.15 19.77 42.58
CA LEU A 290 102.24 19.18 41.58
C LEU A 290 102.35 19.85 40.21
N THR A 291 103.02 21.00 40.14
CA THR A 291 103.21 21.76 38.91
C THR A 291 104.59 21.44 38.33
N GLU A 292 104.66 20.68 37.24
CA GLU A 292 105.95 20.29 36.62
C GLU A 292 106.80 21.50 36.17
N ASP A 293 106.17 22.67 35.98
CA ASP A 293 106.79 23.89 35.45
C ASP A 293 106.98 25.03 36.48
N GLY A 294 106.63 24.82 37.76
CA GLY A 294 106.84 25.81 38.84
C GLY A 294 105.99 27.08 38.76
N ASP A 295 104.95 27.13 37.92
CA ASP A 295 104.05 28.28 37.74
C ASP A 295 102.60 27.96 38.16
N ILE A 296 102.20 28.46 39.32
CA ILE A 296 100.89 28.21 39.94
C ILE A 296 99.75 28.87 39.16
N ASP A 297 100.01 30.00 38.49
CA ASP A 297 98.99 30.71 37.71
C ASP A 297 98.55 29.87 36.51
N ARG A 298 99.46 29.09 35.91
CA ARG A 298 99.14 28.16 34.82
C ARG A 298 98.32 26.96 35.29
N LEU A 299 98.56 26.46 36.51
CA LEU A 299 97.73 25.41 37.11
C LEU A 299 96.33 25.91 37.47
N LEU A 300 96.22 27.13 38.00
CA LEU A 300 94.94 27.82 38.22
C LEU A 300 94.19 28.03 36.91
N HIS A 301 94.87 28.48 35.85
CA HIS A 301 94.25 28.63 34.54
C HIS A 301 93.76 27.29 33.98
N GLY A 302 94.56 26.22 34.11
CA GLY A 302 94.14 24.87 33.74
C GLY A 302 93.00 24.31 34.61
N PHE A 303 92.88 24.73 35.87
CA PHE A 303 91.74 24.40 36.72
C PHE A 303 90.49 25.16 36.30
N ILE A 304 90.60 26.46 36.02
CA ILE A 304 89.51 27.29 35.49
C ILE A 304 89.04 26.73 34.15
N GLU A 305 89.93 26.39 33.22
CA GLU A 305 89.55 25.75 31.95
C GLU A 305 88.83 24.40 32.17
N LYS A 306 89.26 23.61 33.16
CA LYS A 306 88.58 22.35 33.52
C LYS A 306 87.23 22.62 34.18
N GLU A 307 87.13 23.64 35.01
CA GLU A 307 85.89 24.07 35.67
C GLU A 307 84.89 24.61 34.65
N GLU A 308 85.32 25.42 33.68
CA GLU A 308 84.51 25.90 32.56
C GLU A 308 84.00 24.73 31.71
N LYS A 309 84.87 23.76 31.38
CA LYS A 309 84.46 22.54 30.68
C LYS A 309 83.47 21.72 31.52
N ASN A 310 83.67 21.64 32.82
CA ASN A 310 82.77 20.94 33.74
C ASN A 310 81.41 21.67 33.85
N PHE A 311 81.42 23.00 33.91
CA PHE A 311 80.23 23.83 33.92
C PHE A 311 79.44 23.70 32.61
N ALA A 312 80.13 23.66 31.47
CA ALA A 312 79.50 23.39 30.18
C ALA A 312 78.87 21.98 30.14
N CYS A 313 79.57 20.97 30.66
CA CYS A 313 79.03 19.60 30.77
C CYS A 313 77.81 19.55 31.70
N PHE A 314 77.85 20.25 32.84
CA PHE A 314 76.75 20.32 33.79
C PHE A 314 75.53 21.06 33.22
N SER A 315 75.78 22.16 32.51
CA SER A 315 74.73 22.91 31.81
C SER A 315 74.05 22.05 30.74
N TYR A 316 74.84 21.32 29.95
CA TYR A 316 74.33 20.38 28.97
C TYR A 316 73.54 19.23 29.62
N ALA A 317 74.05 18.65 30.71
CA ALA A 317 73.34 17.61 31.45
C ALA A 317 72.00 18.12 32.02
N THR A 318 71.96 19.37 32.48
CA THR A 318 70.74 20.01 32.98
C THR A 318 69.74 20.26 31.86
N GLU A 319 70.19 20.72 30.69
CA GLU A 319 69.35 20.88 29.51
C GLU A 319 68.79 19.54 29.04
N MET A 320 69.63 18.50 28.96
CA MET A 320 69.19 17.15 28.61
C MET A 320 68.18 16.58 29.60
N ASN A 321 68.35 16.82 30.90
CA ASN A 321 67.35 16.44 31.90
C ASN A 321 66.04 17.21 31.72
N THR A 322 66.11 18.51 31.42
CA THR A 322 64.93 19.33 31.14
C THR A 322 64.18 18.84 29.90
N GLU A 323 64.90 18.48 28.83
CA GLU A 323 64.30 17.88 27.64
C GLU A 323 63.74 16.48 27.91
N MET A 324 64.41 15.68 28.75
CA MET A 324 63.91 14.38 29.19
C MET A 324 62.58 14.52 29.94
N GLU A 325 62.47 15.48 30.86
CA GLU A 325 61.22 15.76 31.58
C GLU A 325 60.10 16.20 30.62
N LYS A 326 60.40 17.08 29.66
CA LYS A 326 59.42 17.48 28.61
C LYS A 326 58.94 16.27 27.80
N MET A 327 59.85 15.37 27.43
CA MET A 327 59.49 14.15 26.71
C MET A 327 58.64 13.21 27.57
N GLN A 328 58.96 13.07 28.86
CA GLN A 328 58.14 12.29 29.79
C GLN A 328 56.73 12.87 29.95
N TRP A 329 56.60 14.19 30.05
CA TRP A 329 55.29 14.87 30.04
C TRP A 329 54.53 14.59 28.75
N ARG A 330 55.19 14.68 27.60
CA ARG A 330 54.55 14.39 26.31
C ARG A 330 54.09 12.93 26.19
N ILE A 331 54.89 11.99 26.69
CA ILE A 331 54.53 10.57 26.74
C ILE A 331 53.29 10.38 27.60
N LYS A 332 53.24 11.02 28.78
CA LYS A 332 52.08 10.94 29.67
C LYS A 332 50.82 11.53 29.05
N ASP A 333 50.93 12.68 28.36
CA ASP A 333 49.81 13.28 27.64
C ASP A 333 49.29 12.35 26.54
N LEU A 334 50.20 11.75 25.75
CA LEU A 334 49.83 10.79 24.72
C LEU A 334 49.18 9.53 25.30
N GLN A 335 49.68 9.03 26.44
CA GLN A 335 49.06 7.90 27.14
C GLN A 335 47.65 8.24 27.63
N ASN A 336 47.43 9.44 28.15
CA ASN A 336 46.11 9.89 28.54
C ASN A 336 45.18 10.01 27.33
N GLU A 337 45.65 10.58 26.21
CA GLU A 337 44.90 10.68 24.96
C GLU A 337 44.51 9.30 24.41
N ILE A 338 45.44 8.34 24.41
CA ILE A 338 45.15 6.95 24.04
C ILE A 338 44.08 6.35 24.96
N THR A 339 44.19 6.57 26.27
CA THR A 339 43.23 6.02 27.24
C THR A 339 41.82 6.56 26.98
N VAL A 340 41.68 7.87 26.72
CA VAL A 340 40.39 8.50 26.39
C VAL A 340 39.83 7.93 25.08
N LEU A 341 40.65 7.79 24.04
CA LEU A 341 40.21 7.22 22.77
C LEU A 341 39.76 5.76 22.91
N VAL A 342 40.45 4.96 23.72
CA VAL A 342 40.05 3.57 24.00
C VAL A 342 38.72 3.53 24.73
N THR A 343 38.52 4.35 25.76
CA THR A 343 37.25 4.39 26.50
C THR A 343 36.08 4.88 25.63
N ASP A 344 36.32 5.87 24.77
CA ASP A 344 35.31 6.36 23.83
C ASP A 344 34.96 5.27 22.80
N GLN A 345 35.95 4.53 22.31
CA GLN A 345 35.73 3.41 21.41
C GLN A 345 34.91 2.29 22.07
N GLU A 346 35.27 1.89 23.30
CA GLU A 346 34.52 0.89 24.07
C GLU A 346 33.07 1.33 24.33
N TYR A 347 32.84 2.61 24.62
CA TYR A 347 31.49 3.16 24.78
C TYR A 347 30.68 3.07 23.48
N VAL A 348 31.27 3.46 22.35
CA VAL A 348 30.61 3.38 21.03
C VAL A 348 30.34 1.93 20.65
N GLU A 349 31.29 1.01 20.87
CA GLU A 349 31.12 -0.42 20.60
C GLU A 349 30.01 -1.02 21.46
N ASN A 350 29.99 -0.73 22.77
CA ASN A 350 28.92 -1.21 23.66
C ASN A 350 27.54 -0.65 23.28
N SER A 351 27.46 0.64 22.93
CA SER A 351 26.20 1.23 22.44
C SER A 351 25.74 0.61 21.11
N SER A 352 26.68 0.30 20.21
CA SER A 352 26.38 -0.36 18.93
C SER A 352 25.92 -1.81 19.14
N LEU A 353 26.54 -2.53 20.08
CA LEU A 353 26.14 -3.89 20.46
C LEU A 353 24.73 -3.90 21.06
N HIS A 354 24.40 -2.93 21.94
CA HIS A 354 23.05 -2.81 22.49
C HIS A 354 22.02 -2.57 21.38
N ILE A 355 22.30 -1.66 20.44
CA ILE A 355 21.39 -1.40 19.31
C ILE A 355 21.25 -2.65 18.42
N LEU A 356 22.33 -3.39 18.19
CA LEU A 356 22.28 -4.63 17.44
C LEU A 356 21.43 -5.70 18.13
N GLN A 357 21.52 -5.81 19.46
CA GLN A 357 20.69 -6.73 20.24
C GLN A 357 19.21 -6.36 20.19
N GLU A 358 18.88 -5.07 20.33
CA GLU A 358 17.50 -4.59 20.18
C GLU A 358 16.95 -4.91 18.78
N LEU A 359 17.72 -4.65 17.72
CA LEU A 359 17.31 -4.96 16.36
C LEU A 359 17.19 -6.48 16.10
N GLU A 360 18.01 -7.29 16.74
CA GLU A 360 17.92 -8.76 16.65
C GLU A 360 16.68 -9.29 17.37
N GLU A 361 16.31 -8.70 18.51
CA GLU A 361 15.07 -8.99 19.24
C GLU A 361 13.83 -8.57 18.43
N GLU A 362 13.81 -7.35 17.90
CA GLU A 362 12.72 -6.88 17.01
C GLU A 362 12.60 -7.76 15.75
N LEU A 363 13.72 -8.19 15.18
CA LEU A 363 13.72 -9.11 14.04
C LEU A 363 13.16 -10.47 14.44
N MET A 364 13.53 -10.99 15.60
CA MET A 364 13.01 -12.25 16.12
C MET A 364 11.50 -12.18 16.31
N GLU A 365 10.99 -11.17 17.02
CA GLU A 365 9.56 -10.95 17.25
C GLU A 365 8.78 -10.85 15.92
N THR A 366 9.24 -10.00 14.99
CA THR A 366 8.58 -9.85 13.69
C THR A 366 8.60 -11.13 12.86
N THR A 367 9.66 -11.95 12.94
CA THR A 367 9.69 -13.25 12.26
C THR A 367 8.76 -14.27 12.89
N GLU A 368 8.58 -14.26 14.21
CA GLU A 368 7.62 -15.11 14.90
C GLU A 368 6.18 -14.71 14.58
N GLU A 369 5.87 -13.41 14.57
CA GLU A 369 4.58 -12.90 14.12
C GLU A 369 4.30 -13.30 12.67
N ALA A 370 5.27 -13.13 11.78
CA ALA A 370 5.13 -13.51 10.37
C ALA A 370 4.84 -15.01 10.21
N LYS A 371 5.55 -15.88 10.95
CA LYS A 371 5.29 -17.33 10.98
C LYS A 371 3.89 -17.63 11.50
N TRP A 372 3.47 -16.96 12.56
CA TRP A 372 2.12 -17.12 13.12
C TRP A 372 1.04 -16.76 12.08
N TYR A 373 1.20 -15.63 11.37
CA TYR A 373 0.29 -15.25 10.29
C TYR A 373 0.30 -16.24 9.13
N GLU A 374 1.47 -16.76 8.76
CA GLU A 374 1.61 -17.76 7.70
C GLU A 374 0.89 -19.07 8.06
N ASP A 375 1.06 -19.55 9.29
CA ASP A 375 0.41 -20.76 9.76
C ASP A 375 -1.11 -20.60 9.86
N ARG A 376 -1.59 -19.43 10.32
CA ARG A 376 -3.02 -19.10 10.30
C ARG A 376 -3.58 -19.05 8.87
N CYS A 377 -2.83 -18.49 7.92
CA CYS A 377 -3.21 -18.48 6.50
C CYS A 377 -3.24 -19.90 5.91
N LYS A 378 -2.29 -20.78 6.27
CA LYS A 378 -2.30 -22.20 5.87
C LYS A 378 -3.53 -22.92 6.40
N GLU A 379 -3.90 -22.70 7.67
CA GLU A 379 -5.08 -23.30 8.27
C GLU A 379 -6.37 -22.80 7.60
N SER A 380 -6.52 -21.49 7.39
CA SER A 380 -7.65 -20.91 6.66
C SER A 380 -7.75 -21.45 5.22
N SER A 381 -6.61 -21.57 4.53
CA SER A 381 -6.55 -22.14 3.16
C SER A 381 -6.98 -23.60 3.14
N LYS A 382 -6.64 -24.38 4.18
CA LYS A 382 -7.08 -25.78 4.32
C LYS A 382 -8.60 -25.86 4.51
N VAL A 383 -9.17 -25.02 5.36
CA VAL A 383 -10.64 -24.93 5.56
C VAL A 383 -11.33 -24.54 4.26
N LEU A 384 -10.79 -23.54 3.55
CA LEU A 384 -11.33 -23.08 2.27
C LEU A 384 -11.25 -24.16 1.18
N GLY A 385 -10.17 -24.93 1.14
CA GLY A 385 -10.02 -26.09 0.26
C GLY A 385 -11.03 -27.21 0.55
N GLN A 386 -11.28 -27.50 1.84
CA GLN A 386 -12.33 -28.44 2.24
C GLN A 386 -13.72 -27.94 1.84
N LEU A 387 -13.99 -26.65 2.02
CA LEU A 387 -15.25 -26.03 1.66
C LEU A 387 -15.49 -26.10 0.15
N LYS A 388 -14.50 -25.75 -0.68
CA LYS A 388 -14.56 -25.93 -2.14
C LYS A 388 -14.92 -27.36 -2.53
N SER A 389 -14.24 -28.34 -1.94
CA SER A 389 -14.44 -29.76 -2.24
C SER A 389 -15.87 -30.21 -1.87
N ARG A 390 -16.39 -29.77 -0.72
CA ARG A 390 -17.76 -30.05 -0.29
C ARG A 390 -18.81 -29.37 -1.18
N THR A 391 -18.60 -28.11 -1.52
CA THR A 391 -19.49 -27.38 -2.45
C THR A 391 -19.50 -28.03 -3.82
N GLU A 392 -18.35 -28.50 -4.32
CA GLU A 392 -18.28 -29.23 -5.58
C GLU A 392 -19.05 -30.55 -5.53
N ALA A 393 -18.94 -31.30 -4.42
CA ALA A 393 -19.72 -32.52 -4.21
C ALA A 393 -21.23 -32.24 -4.19
N LEU A 394 -21.67 -31.25 -3.40
CA LEU A 394 -23.08 -30.84 -3.33
C LEU A 394 -23.61 -30.37 -4.70
N PHE A 395 -22.81 -29.63 -5.45
CA PHE A 395 -23.19 -29.14 -6.76
C PHE A 395 -23.40 -30.29 -7.77
N LYS A 396 -22.55 -31.33 -7.71
CA LYS A 396 -22.69 -32.56 -8.51
C LYS A 396 -23.91 -33.39 -8.07
N GLU A 397 -24.13 -33.54 -6.77
CA GLU A 397 -25.23 -34.34 -6.22
C GLU A 397 -26.61 -33.70 -6.42
N SER A 398 -26.69 -32.37 -6.36
CA SER A 398 -27.94 -31.60 -6.49
C SER A 398 -28.41 -31.38 -7.93
N ASN A 399 -27.66 -31.87 -8.93
CA ASN A 399 -27.88 -31.61 -10.36
C ASN A 399 -28.14 -30.10 -10.65
N CYS A 400 -27.31 -29.23 -10.08
CA CYS A 400 -27.42 -27.78 -10.28
C CYS A 400 -27.08 -27.42 -11.74
N ASP A 401 -27.92 -26.60 -12.38
CA ASP A 401 -27.73 -26.19 -13.78
C ASP A 401 -26.58 -25.18 -13.90
N ALA A 402 -25.39 -25.68 -14.23
CA ALA A 402 -24.16 -24.91 -14.32
C ALA A 402 -24.10 -23.98 -15.55
N THR A 403 -25.03 -24.09 -16.48
CA THR A 403 -24.96 -23.44 -17.80
C THR A 403 -24.84 -21.91 -17.73
N LYS A 404 -25.44 -21.28 -16.71
CA LYS A 404 -25.39 -19.82 -16.49
C LYS A 404 -24.03 -19.32 -15.98
N ILE A 405 -23.42 -20.04 -15.04
CA ILE A 405 -22.09 -19.69 -14.51
C ILE A 405 -21.00 -20.12 -15.52
N MET A 406 -21.16 -21.28 -16.17
CA MET A 406 -20.22 -21.78 -17.18
C MET A 406 -20.05 -20.83 -18.37
N LYS A 407 -21.08 -20.06 -18.74
CA LYS A 407 -20.95 -19.00 -19.75
C LYS A 407 -20.16 -17.77 -19.27
N GLN A 408 -20.15 -17.49 -17.96
CA GLN A 408 -19.47 -16.34 -17.37
C GLN A 408 -18.01 -16.62 -16.98
N LEU A 409 -17.66 -17.90 -16.73
CA LEU A 409 -16.33 -18.29 -16.24
C LEU A 409 -15.33 -18.77 -17.31
N GLY A 410 -15.76 -18.97 -18.56
CA GLY A 410 -14.87 -19.45 -19.63
C GLY A 410 -14.36 -20.89 -19.40
N GLU A 411 -13.16 -21.22 -19.92
CA GLU A 411 -12.58 -22.57 -19.88
C GLU A 411 -12.22 -23.09 -18.47
N ASN A 412 -12.20 -22.23 -17.45
CA ASN A 412 -11.90 -22.60 -16.06
C ASN A 412 -13.13 -23.21 -15.38
N ARG A 413 -13.36 -24.50 -15.63
CA ARG A 413 -14.47 -25.29 -15.04
C ARG A 413 -14.34 -25.60 -13.54
N GLN A 414 -13.35 -25.04 -12.85
CA GLN A 414 -13.06 -25.35 -11.44
C GLN A 414 -13.58 -24.27 -10.49
N ILE A 415 -13.98 -24.68 -9.27
CA ILE A 415 -14.40 -23.76 -8.21
C ILE A 415 -13.16 -23.08 -7.61
N THR A 416 -12.93 -21.82 -7.97
CA THR A 416 -11.88 -20.95 -7.42
C THR A 416 -12.42 -20.07 -6.28
N ASP A 417 -11.53 -19.46 -5.49
CA ASP A 417 -11.90 -18.63 -4.32
C ASP A 417 -12.83 -17.47 -4.67
N LEU A 418 -12.61 -16.82 -5.82
CA LEU A 418 -13.45 -15.73 -6.30
C LEU A 418 -14.85 -16.18 -6.74
N ASN A 419 -14.97 -17.44 -7.16
CA ASN A 419 -16.20 -17.96 -7.75
C ASN A 419 -17.04 -18.74 -6.73
N LEU A 420 -16.47 -19.11 -5.58
CA LEU A 420 -17.10 -19.93 -4.54
C LEU A 420 -18.43 -19.34 -4.06
N ILE A 421 -18.52 -18.02 -3.90
CA ILE A 421 -19.76 -17.31 -3.50
C ILE A 421 -20.85 -17.47 -4.56
N GLN A 422 -20.49 -17.41 -5.84
CA GLN A 422 -21.44 -17.58 -6.94
C GLN A 422 -21.96 -19.02 -6.99
N PHE A 423 -21.10 -20.01 -6.73
CA PHE A 423 -21.52 -21.41 -6.60
C PHE A 423 -22.45 -21.63 -5.41
N PHE A 424 -22.21 -20.99 -4.25
CA PHE A 424 -23.14 -21.04 -3.12
C PHE A 424 -24.52 -20.48 -3.48
N GLY A 425 -24.58 -19.34 -4.16
CA GLY A 425 -25.86 -18.77 -4.59
C GLY A 425 -26.69 -19.69 -5.49
N LEU A 426 -26.05 -20.54 -6.31
CA LEU A 426 -26.78 -21.54 -7.10
C LEU A 426 -27.20 -22.76 -6.29
N VAL A 427 -26.33 -23.26 -5.40
CA VAL A 427 -26.69 -24.35 -4.49
C VAL A 427 -27.85 -23.94 -3.60
N ASP A 428 -27.84 -22.71 -3.05
CA ASP A 428 -28.93 -22.16 -2.25
C ASP A 428 -30.22 -22.05 -3.05
N LYS A 429 -30.16 -21.54 -4.29
CA LYS A 429 -31.33 -21.45 -5.16
C LYS A 429 -31.92 -22.84 -5.42
N LYS A 430 -31.08 -23.83 -5.75
CA LYS A 430 -31.54 -25.19 -6.03
C LYS A 430 -32.10 -25.86 -4.78
N THR A 431 -31.48 -25.64 -3.63
CA THR A 431 -31.96 -26.14 -2.33
C THR A 431 -33.33 -25.56 -2.01
N ASN A 432 -33.53 -24.26 -2.22
CA ASN A 432 -34.84 -23.61 -2.04
C ASN A 432 -35.90 -24.15 -3.01
N GLU A 433 -35.54 -24.44 -4.27
CA GLU A 433 -36.45 -25.08 -5.23
C GLU A 433 -36.84 -26.50 -4.78
N LEU A 434 -35.89 -27.30 -4.30
CA LEU A 434 -36.14 -28.65 -3.79
C LEU A 434 -37.02 -28.64 -2.53
N LEU A 435 -36.76 -27.73 -1.59
CA LEU A 435 -37.59 -27.54 -0.40
C LEU A 435 -39.01 -27.10 -0.77
N LEU A 436 -39.17 -26.23 -1.76
CA LEU A 436 -40.50 -25.84 -2.24
C LEU A 436 -41.24 -27.02 -2.87
N MET A 437 -40.55 -27.84 -3.67
CA MET A 437 -41.11 -29.05 -4.27
C MET A 437 -41.55 -30.04 -3.18
N GLU A 438 -40.71 -30.26 -2.17
CA GLU A 438 -41.02 -31.12 -1.03
C GLU A 438 -42.22 -30.61 -0.23
N SER A 439 -42.29 -29.31 0.06
CA SER A 439 -43.42 -28.70 0.77
C SER A 439 -44.73 -28.89 0.00
N THR A 440 -44.69 -28.80 -1.33
CA THR A 440 -45.84 -29.00 -2.21
C THR A 440 -46.24 -30.48 -2.26
N LEU A 441 -45.27 -31.40 -2.30
CA LEU A 441 -45.52 -32.84 -2.24
C LEU A 441 -46.13 -33.25 -0.89
N ARG A 442 -45.64 -32.71 0.24
CA ARG A 442 -46.24 -32.94 1.56
C ARG A 442 -47.66 -32.39 1.65
N TYR A 443 -47.91 -31.22 1.05
CA TYR A 443 -49.27 -30.66 0.97
C TYR A 443 -50.22 -31.55 0.16
N MET A 444 -49.75 -32.11 -0.96
CA MET A 444 -50.52 -33.05 -1.78
C MET A 444 -50.72 -34.42 -1.12
N LEU A 445 -49.78 -34.88 -0.29
CA LEU A 445 -49.89 -36.13 0.47
C LEU A 445 -50.76 -35.99 1.73
N ALA A 446 -50.94 -34.77 2.26
CA ALA A 446 -51.75 -34.48 3.45
C ALA A 446 -53.26 -34.39 3.17
N ASP A 447 -53.71 -34.61 1.93
CA ASP A 447 -55.13 -34.60 1.53
C ASP A 447 -55.89 -35.88 2.00
N GLY A 448 -55.36 -36.58 3.01
CA GLY A 448 -55.97 -37.74 3.65
C GLY A 448 -55.60 -37.82 5.13
N LEU A 449 -56.50 -37.34 5.99
CA LEU A 449 -56.53 -37.50 7.46
C LEU A 449 -55.21 -37.21 8.21
N HIS A 450 -55.00 -35.95 8.59
CA HIS A 450 -54.58 -35.46 9.93
C HIS A 450 -54.00 -34.04 9.78
N PRO A 451 -54.13 -33.14 10.78
CA PRO A 451 -53.57 -31.80 10.67
C PRO A 451 -52.04 -31.91 10.73
N ALA A 452 -51.40 -31.85 9.57
CA ALA A 452 -49.96 -31.89 9.45
C ALA A 452 -49.35 -30.66 10.12
N GLN A 453 -48.43 -30.92 11.04
CA GLN A 453 -47.60 -29.95 11.74
C GLN A 453 -46.99 -28.95 10.74
N PRO A 454 -46.91 -27.64 11.07
CA PRO A 454 -46.33 -26.64 10.16
C PRO A 454 -44.93 -27.08 9.74
N PHE A 455 -44.62 -26.98 8.44
CA PHE A 455 -43.30 -27.28 7.92
C PHE A 455 -42.27 -26.37 8.59
N ALA A 456 -41.59 -26.89 9.61
CA ALA A 456 -40.37 -26.30 10.12
C ALA A 456 -39.27 -26.64 9.12
N ASN A 457 -38.76 -25.62 8.41
CA ASN A 457 -37.66 -25.78 7.48
C ASN A 457 -36.48 -26.44 8.24
N PRO A 458 -36.04 -27.66 7.89
CA PRO A 458 -34.95 -28.35 8.58
C PRO A 458 -33.66 -27.52 8.60
N LEU A 459 -33.49 -26.63 7.61
CA LEU A 459 -32.35 -25.73 7.51
C LEU A 459 -32.44 -24.49 8.42
N LEU A 460 -33.65 -24.03 8.79
CA LEU A 460 -33.79 -23.00 9.83
C LEU A 460 -33.65 -23.57 11.24
N GLY A 461 -34.04 -24.84 11.45
CA GLY A 461 -33.83 -25.55 12.71
C GLY A 461 -32.36 -25.83 13.04
N SER A 462 -31.50 -25.91 12.02
CA SER A 462 -30.05 -26.10 12.18
C SER A 462 -29.27 -24.84 12.58
N THR A 463 -29.94 -23.77 13.03
CA THR A 463 -29.24 -22.68 13.75
C THR A 463 -28.60 -23.20 15.04
N GLU A 464 -29.10 -24.31 15.59
CA GLU A 464 -28.48 -25.04 16.73
C GLU A 464 -27.28 -25.93 16.33
N LEU A 465 -27.07 -26.19 15.03
CA LEU A 465 -25.98 -27.04 14.49
C LEU A 465 -24.87 -26.27 13.77
N LEU A 466 -25.04 -24.96 13.55
CA LEU A 466 -23.88 -24.10 13.38
C LEU A 466 -23.10 -24.21 14.68
N TRP A 467 -21.98 -24.92 14.63
CA TRP A 467 -20.94 -24.74 15.64
C TRP A 467 -20.88 -23.25 15.94
N VAL A 468 -21.02 -22.92 17.21
CA VAL A 468 -20.60 -21.63 17.75
C VAL A 468 -19.11 -21.53 17.41
N MET A 469 -18.82 -21.15 16.17
CA MET A 469 -17.53 -20.72 15.72
C MET A 469 -17.35 -19.42 16.45
N ASP A 470 -16.65 -19.52 17.57
CA ASP A 470 -16.29 -18.43 18.44
C ASP A 470 -15.78 -17.27 17.55
N GLN A 471 -16.57 -16.21 17.46
CA GLN A 471 -16.27 -15.03 16.63
C GLN A 471 -14.92 -14.40 17.04
N SER A 472 -14.37 -14.77 18.19
CA SER A 472 -13.02 -14.44 18.65
C SER A 472 -11.90 -14.96 17.75
N ARG A 473 -12.14 -15.95 16.87
CA ARG A 473 -11.09 -16.57 16.04
C ARG A 473 -10.96 -16.03 14.62
N LEU A 474 -11.92 -15.26 14.12
CA LEU A 474 -11.91 -14.76 12.73
C LEU A 474 -11.38 -13.34 12.59
N CYS A 475 -11.43 -12.54 13.65
CA CYS A 475 -10.75 -11.25 13.75
C CYS A 475 -10.25 -11.08 15.19
N PRO A 476 -8.97 -10.73 15.44
CA PRO A 476 -8.62 -10.24 16.76
C PRO A 476 -9.49 -9.01 17.06
N PRO A 477 -10.06 -8.87 18.26
CA PRO A 477 -10.64 -7.60 18.67
C PRO A 477 -9.52 -6.54 18.59
N PRO A 478 -9.84 -5.29 18.22
CA PRO A 478 -8.87 -4.20 18.35
C PRO A 478 -8.36 -4.19 19.80
N PRO A 479 -7.06 -3.91 20.03
CA PRO A 479 -6.50 -3.91 21.37
C PRO A 479 -7.40 -3.06 22.28
N SER A 480 -7.92 -3.68 23.33
CA SER A 480 -8.62 -2.99 24.39
C SER A 480 -7.63 -2.02 25.01
N LEU A 481 -7.77 -0.74 24.68
CA LEU A 481 -7.04 0.35 25.31
C LEU A 481 -7.67 0.59 26.70
N ASP A 482 -7.64 -0.44 27.55
CA ASP A 482 -7.92 -0.29 28.98
C ASP A 482 -6.72 0.40 29.60
N GLY A 483 -6.87 1.70 29.87
CA GLY A 483 -5.87 2.43 30.66
C GLY A 483 -6.03 3.94 30.75
N ALA A 484 -6.60 4.63 29.74
CA ALA A 484 -6.52 6.10 29.73
C ALA A 484 -7.74 6.87 29.21
N ALA A 485 -8.81 6.20 28.75
CA ALA A 485 -9.94 6.91 28.12
C ALA A 485 -10.82 7.68 29.12
N ASN A 486 -10.86 7.27 30.40
CA ASN A 486 -11.81 7.83 31.37
C ASN A 486 -11.46 9.23 31.92
N ALA A 487 -10.37 9.85 31.47
CA ALA A 487 -10.00 11.21 31.87
C ALA A 487 -10.23 12.27 30.77
N VAL A 488 -10.46 11.85 29.52
CA VAL A 488 -10.55 12.78 28.37
C VAL A 488 -11.99 13.20 28.08
N ASP A 489 -12.99 12.39 28.46
CA ASP A 489 -14.42 12.69 28.28
C ASP A 489 -14.98 13.75 29.26
N ALA A 490 -14.16 14.35 30.13
CA ALA A 490 -14.61 15.30 31.14
C ALA A 490 -14.30 16.78 30.85
N LEU A 491 -13.72 17.14 29.70
CA LEU A 491 -13.28 18.52 29.44
C LEU A 491 -13.74 19.03 28.05
N ASP A 492 -14.81 19.83 28.06
CA ASP A 492 -15.43 20.51 26.91
C ASP A 492 -14.57 21.64 26.28
N VAL A 493 -13.25 21.68 26.52
CA VAL A 493 -12.35 22.72 26.00
C VAL A 493 -11.07 22.08 25.45
N PRO A 494 -10.57 22.48 24.26
CA PRO A 494 -9.31 21.98 23.72
C PRO A 494 -8.15 22.31 24.68
N LEU A 495 -7.48 21.27 25.18
CA LEU A 495 -6.36 21.39 26.10
C LEU A 495 -5.13 22.00 25.39
N ASP A 496 -4.45 22.92 26.08
CA ASP A 496 -3.22 23.55 25.61
C ASP A 496 -2.03 22.58 25.71
N HIS A 497 -0.97 22.82 24.92
CA HIS A 497 0.18 21.92 24.77
C HIS A 497 0.88 21.64 26.12
N ASP A 498 0.91 22.61 27.03
CA ASP A 498 1.50 22.46 28.35
C ASP A 498 0.66 21.56 29.27
N GLN A 499 -0.67 21.59 29.13
CA GLN A 499 -1.60 20.76 29.91
C GLN A 499 -1.55 19.29 29.47
N LEU A 500 -1.41 19.06 28.15
CA LEU A 500 -1.18 17.73 27.56
C LEU A 500 0.12 17.10 28.08
N ARG A 501 1.19 17.90 28.15
CA ARG A 501 2.48 17.45 28.66
C ARG A 501 2.39 17.03 30.14
N GLN A 502 1.60 17.76 30.93
CA GLN A 502 1.42 17.46 32.35
C GLN A 502 0.61 16.19 32.60
N LEU A 503 -0.42 15.92 31.79
CA LEU A 503 -1.21 14.69 31.85
C LEU A 503 -0.39 13.45 31.48
N VAL A 504 0.49 13.56 30.47
CA VAL A 504 1.39 12.46 30.08
C VAL A 504 2.40 12.14 31.18
N ILE A 505 2.91 13.16 31.87
CA ILE A 505 3.82 12.98 33.00
C ILE A 505 3.11 12.30 34.18
N GLN A 506 1.89 12.73 34.52
CA GLN A 506 1.10 12.11 35.58
C GLN A 506 0.66 10.67 35.25
N GLY A 507 0.44 10.35 33.97
CA GLY A 507 0.17 8.98 33.52
C GLY A 507 1.35 8.05 33.77
N ARG A 508 2.58 8.51 33.45
CA ARG A 508 3.81 7.73 33.68
C ARG A 508 4.17 7.56 35.15
N GLU A 509 3.76 8.49 36.02
CA GLU A 509 3.96 8.37 37.48
C GLU A 509 2.98 7.40 38.14
N LYS A 510 1.83 7.10 37.51
CA LYS A 510 0.87 6.10 37.99
C LYS A 510 1.17 4.66 37.53
N GLU A 511 2.03 4.51 36.53
CA GLU A 511 2.50 3.21 36.00
C GLU A 511 3.80 2.72 36.64
N ARG A 512 4.39 3.50 37.57
CA ARG A 512 5.43 3.04 38.51
C ARG A 512 4.81 2.74 39.87
#